data_AF-A0A8S9ZXZ5-F1
#
_entry.id   AF-A0A8S9ZXZ5-F1
#
_cell.length_a   1.000
_cell.length_b   1.000
_cell.length_c   1.000
_cell.angle_alpha   90.00
_cell.angle_beta   90.00
_cell.angle_gamma   90.00
#
_symmetry.space_group_name_H-M   'P 1'
#
loop_
_entity.id
_entity.type
_entity.pdbx_description
1 polymer ?
#
loop_
_entity_poly.entity_id
_entity_poly.type
_entity_poly.pdbx_seq_one_letter_code
_entity_poly.pdbx_strand_id
1 'polypeptide(L)'
;MGVYEFLSRELPLKYTLKFNGEMVMDFEQFYIDLKFTEKRDANLTSEQQIDRILRPGSTYLNLNPFEVLQLEPESNVEDARKKYKKLSLLIHPDKNPDNRERAERAFDALKKALALLEDPDEVARCREMYEEAKARLAVQISEKKRKMRKCFADREKKRRMLEERANDEKRRLAEAVQTASEKRQLEEEYRKNYEESRDERRGSWREFMKKKEKKLEKFRGANFKPPNPKLETSKEVIKNKPQI
;
A
#
# COMPACT_ATOMS: atom_id res chain seq x y z
N MET A 1 10.95 -8.04 -3.22
CA MET A 1 11.12 -7.69 -1.79
C MET A 1 12.41 -6.89 -1.72
N GLY A 2 12.47 -5.58 -1.54
CA GLY A 2 11.56 -4.61 -0.96
C GLY A 2 12.45 -3.73 -0.07
N VAL A 3 13.01 -2.66 -0.64
CA VAL A 3 13.97 -1.69 -0.04
C VAL A 3 13.58 -1.10 1.32
N TYR A 4 12.38 -1.43 1.83
CA TYR A 4 11.90 -1.10 3.16
C TYR A 4 12.40 -2.03 4.28
N GLU A 5 13.01 -3.18 3.96
CA GLU A 5 13.61 -4.05 4.99
C GLU A 5 15.01 -3.59 5.44
N PHE A 6 15.67 -2.70 4.70
CA PHE A 6 17.04 -2.29 5.00
C PHE A 6 17.14 -1.11 5.98
N LEU A 7 16.07 -0.33 6.15
CA LEU A 7 16.05 0.84 7.04
C LEU A 7 15.53 0.56 8.46
N SER A 8 15.14 -0.69 8.76
CA SER A 8 14.60 -1.06 10.08
C SER A 8 15.54 -1.91 10.94
N ARG A 9 16.81 -2.14 10.53
CA ARG A 9 17.67 -3.10 11.22
C ARG A 9 18.90 -2.58 11.96
N GLU A 10 19.32 -1.32 11.83
CA GLU A 10 20.40 -0.80 12.67
C GLU A 10 20.17 0.68 13.00
N LEU A 11 19.19 0.95 13.87
CA LEU A 11 19.22 2.19 14.66
C LEU A 11 20.14 1.93 15.87
N PRO A 12 21.16 2.77 16.11
CA PRO A 12 22.16 2.50 17.14
C PRO A 12 21.52 2.49 18.53
N LEU A 13 21.70 1.38 19.25
CA LEU A 13 21.40 1.16 20.68
C LEU A 13 21.98 2.22 21.65
N LYS A 14 22.72 3.21 21.11
CA LYS A 14 23.37 4.29 21.86
C LYS A 14 22.38 5.28 22.46
N TYR A 15 21.20 5.46 21.84
CA TYR A 15 20.20 6.47 22.24
C TYR A 15 18.96 5.86 22.90
N THR A 16 19.05 4.65 23.44
CA THR A 16 17.93 3.97 24.07
C THR A 16 18.12 3.94 25.58
N LEU A 17 17.31 4.69 26.33
CA LEU A 17 17.25 4.66 27.79
C LEU A 17 16.20 3.64 28.25
N LYS A 18 16.54 2.85 29.27
CA LYS A 18 15.56 1.95 29.92
C LYS A 18 14.90 2.71 31.06
N PHE A 19 13.60 3.00 30.91
CA PHE A 19 12.77 3.54 31.98
C PHE A 19 11.61 2.57 32.22
N ASN A 20 11.48 2.03 33.43
CA ASN A 20 10.42 1.08 33.83
C ASN A 20 10.18 -0.10 32.87
N GLY A 21 11.25 -0.65 32.28
CA GLY A 21 11.16 -1.81 31.39
C GLY A 21 10.74 -1.50 29.94
N GLU A 22 10.39 -0.24 29.63
CA GLU A 22 10.19 0.23 28.26
C GLU A 22 11.45 0.91 27.74
N MET A 23 11.76 0.65 26.47
CA MET A 23 12.91 1.22 25.78
C MET A 23 12.50 2.57 25.19
N VAL A 24 12.85 3.66 25.85
CA VAL A 24 12.50 5.02 25.42
C VAL A 24 13.70 5.64 24.73
N MET A 25 13.51 6.17 23.53
CA MET A 25 14.56 6.88 22.79
C MET A 25 14.90 8.18 23.52
N ASP A 26 16.16 8.37 23.90
CA ASP A 26 16.69 9.61 24.45
C ASP A 26 16.85 10.64 23.32
N PHE A 27 15.73 11.29 23.00
CA PHE A 27 15.69 12.30 21.96
C PHE A 27 16.55 13.52 22.29
N GLU A 28 16.72 13.88 23.57
CA GLU A 28 17.56 15.02 23.96
C GLU A 28 19.03 14.73 23.68
N GLN A 29 19.53 13.56 24.07
CA GLN A 29 20.89 13.15 23.74
C GLN A 29 21.10 12.97 22.24
N PHE A 30 20.09 12.47 21.52
CA PHE A 30 20.13 12.40 20.05
C PHE A 30 20.24 13.79 19.42
N TYR A 31 19.44 14.77 19.85
CA TYR A 31 19.52 16.15 19.34
C TYR A 31 20.85 16.82 19.68
N ILE A 32 21.42 16.54 20.86
CA ILE A 32 22.74 17.05 21.26
C ILE A 32 23.85 16.44 20.39
N ASP A 33 23.84 15.12 20.20
CA ASP A 33 24.81 14.42 19.34
C ASP A 33 24.66 14.84 17.88
N LEU A 34 23.44 15.05 17.39
CA LEU A 34 23.17 15.56 16.05
C LEU A 34 23.75 16.97 15.91
N LYS A 35 23.47 17.89 16.84
CA LYS A 35 24.03 19.25 16.82
C LYS A 35 25.56 19.27 16.97
N PHE A 36 26.13 18.34 17.72
CA PHE A 36 27.57 18.21 17.87
C PHE A 36 28.21 17.69 16.57
N THR A 37 27.56 16.72 15.91
CA THR A 37 27.95 16.22 14.60
C THR A 37 27.83 17.33 13.55
N GLU A 38 26.73 18.07 13.52
CA GLU A 38 26.55 19.25 12.66
C GLU A 38 27.62 20.31 12.90
N LYS A 39 27.98 20.60 14.15
CA LYS A 39 29.07 21.54 14.48
C LYS A 39 30.46 21.03 14.08
N ARG A 40 30.72 19.73 14.25
CA ARG A 40 31.98 19.09 13.87
C ARG A 40 32.11 19.04 12.35
N ASP A 41 31.05 18.67 11.66
CA ASP A 41 30.98 18.60 10.20
C ASP A 41 30.91 20.00 9.57
N ALA A 42 30.49 21.03 10.32
CA ALA A 42 30.60 22.44 9.92
C ALA A 42 32.06 22.93 9.87
N ASN A 43 32.97 22.31 10.62
CA ASN A 43 34.41 22.58 10.57
C ASN A 43 35.11 21.47 9.78
N LEU A 44 34.80 21.41 8.49
CA LEU A 44 35.38 20.47 7.55
C LEU A 44 36.92 20.57 7.56
N THR A 45 37.63 19.44 7.56
CA THR A 45 39.11 19.45 7.52
C THR A 45 39.61 19.97 6.17
N SER A 46 40.89 20.36 6.08
CA SER A 46 41.46 20.87 4.83
C SER A 46 41.34 19.88 3.67
N GLU A 47 41.60 18.60 3.93
CA GLU A 47 41.46 17.52 2.95
C GLU A 47 40.00 17.31 2.52
N GLN A 48 39.08 17.24 3.50
CA GLN A 48 37.65 17.06 3.21
C GLN A 48 37.10 18.23 2.40
N GLN A 49 37.61 19.44 2.61
CA GLN A 49 37.23 20.63 1.86
C GLN A 49 37.75 20.58 0.42
N ILE A 50 38.98 20.11 0.21
CA ILE A 50 39.55 19.88 -1.12
C ILE A 50 38.75 18.79 -1.85
N ASP A 51 38.47 17.66 -1.19
CA ASP A 51 37.69 16.55 -1.75
C ASP A 51 36.25 16.96 -2.08
N ARG A 52 35.65 17.85 -1.29
CA ARG A 52 34.33 18.40 -1.57
C ARG A 52 34.33 19.23 -2.86
N ILE A 53 35.30 20.13 -3.02
CA ILE A 53 35.42 21.00 -4.22
C ILE A 53 35.78 20.16 -5.46
N LEU A 54 36.65 19.16 -5.30
CA LEU A 54 37.15 18.32 -6.39
C LEU A 54 36.42 16.99 -6.53
N ARG A 55 35.26 16.83 -5.89
CA ARG A 55 34.50 15.58 -5.94
C ARG A 55 34.25 15.18 -7.40
N PRO A 56 34.45 13.91 -7.78
CA PRO A 56 34.08 13.44 -9.12
C PRO A 56 32.61 13.75 -9.42
N GLY A 57 32.35 14.48 -10.51
CA GLY A 57 31.01 15.00 -10.85
C GLY A 57 30.71 16.42 -10.33
N SER A 58 31.58 17.02 -9.54
CA SER A 58 31.46 18.40 -9.06
C SER A 58 31.80 19.45 -10.12
N THR A 59 32.25 19.07 -11.31
CA THR A 59 32.59 20.02 -12.38
C THR A 59 31.43 20.98 -12.69
N TYR A 60 30.19 20.49 -12.64
CA TYR A 60 28.98 21.29 -12.82
C TYR A 60 28.54 22.03 -11.55
N LEU A 61 28.85 21.51 -10.36
CA LEU A 61 28.64 22.22 -9.09
C LEU A 61 29.61 23.40 -8.94
N ASN A 62 30.82 23.27 -9.47
CA ASN A 62 31.85 24.31 -9.45
C ASN A 62 31.56 25.47 -10.42
N LEU A 63 30.57 25.33 -11.30
CA LEU A 63 30.04 26.43 -12.09
C LEU A 63 29.20 27.38 -11.23
N ASN A 64 28.58 26.89 -10.14
CA ASN A 64 27.80 27.72 -9.25
C ASN A 64 28.70 28.33 -8.16
N PRO A 65 28.92 29.66 -8.15
CA PRO A 65 29.78 30.30 -7.16
C PRO A 65 29.30 30.13 -5.72
N PHE A 66 27.98 30.05 -5.51
CA PHE A 66 27.36 29.93 -4.19
C PHE A 66 27.65 28.57 -3.54
N GLU A 67 27.62 27.49 -4.32
CA GLU A 67 27.91 26.13 -3.83
C GLU A 67 29.39 25.97 -3.43
N VAL A 68 30.31 26.51 -4.25
CA VAL A 68 31.76 26.42 -3.96
C VAL A 68 32.11 27.18 -2.68
N LEU A 69 31.53 28.36 -2.46
CA LEU A 69 31.78 29.18 -1.27
C LEU A 69 30.90 28.82 -0.06
N GLN A 70 29.98 27.84 -0.20
CA GLN A 70 28.98 27.49 0.82
C GLN A 70 28.20 28.70 1.32
N LEU A 71 27.61 29.40 0.36
CA LEU A 71 26.81 30.57 0.58
C LEU A 71 25.37 30.29 0.17
N GLU A 72 24.44 30.93 0.88
CA GLU A 72 23.08 30.99 0.41
C GLU A 72 23.00 31.90 -0.83
N PRO A 73 22.12 31.61 -1.81
CA PRO A 73 21.91 32.44 -3.00
C PRO A 73 21.49 33.89 -2.69
N GLU A 74 21.01 34.13 -1.46
CA GLU A 74 20.60 35.44 -0.94
C GLU A 74 21.68 36.16 -0.12
N SER A 75 22.88 35.60 -0.03
CA SER A 75 23.98 36.18 0.73
C SER A 75 24.61 37.41 0.05
N ASN A 76 25.17 38.31 0.87
CA ASN A 76 25.83 39.52 0.39
C ASN A 76 27.28 39.25 -0.05
N VAL A 77 27.81 40.09 -0.94
CA VAL A 77 29.19 40.02 -1.48
C VAL A 77 30.24 40.09 -0.36
N GLU A 78 29.96 40.81 0.73
CA GLU A 78 30.84 40.85 1.90
C GLU A 78 30.99 39.49 2.59
N ASP A 79 29.91 38.71 2.68
CA ASP A 79 29.94 37.39 3.29
C ASP A 79 30.66 36.39 2.39
N ALA A 80 30.55 36.56 1.07
CA ALA A 80 31.37 35.83 0.11
C ALA A 80 32.87 36.07 0.32
N ARG A 81 33.28 37.32 0.52
CA ARG A 81 34.68 37.67 0.83
C ARG A 81 35.14 37.07 2.15
N LYS A 82 34.31 37.10 3.20
CA LYS A 82 34.64 36.49 4.51
C LYS A 82 34.81 34.97 4.38
N LYS A 83 33.92 34.29 3.66
CA LYS A 83 33.99 32.84 3.41
C LYS A 83 35.20 32.47 2.57
N TYR A 84 35.46 33.21 1.49
CA TYR A 84 36.66 33.02 0.67
C TYR A 84 37.94 33.10 1.51
N LYS A 85 38.09 34.11 2.38
CA LYS A 85 39.27 34.24 3.26
C LYS A 85 39.45 33.03 4.18
N LYS A 86 38.37 32.52 4.78
CA LYS A 86 38.43 31.34 5.65
C LYS A 86 38.81 30.08 4.87
N LEU A 87 38.19 29.87 3.71
CA LEU A 87 38.40 28.68 2.89
C LEU A 87 39.78 28.67 2.23
N SER A 88 40.21 29.80 1.65
CA SER A 88 41.53 29.96 1.03
C SER A 88 42.67 29.67 2.01
N LEU A 89 42.55 30.11 3.27
CA LEU A 89 43.53 29.78 4.31
C LEU A 89 43.57 28.29 4.62
N LEU A 90 42.43 27.61 4.59
CA LEU A 90 42.34 26.19 4.93
C LEU A 90 42.90 25.30 3.82
N ILE A 91 42.63 25.64 2.56
CA ILE A 91 43.04 24.83 1.39
C ILE A 91 44.33 25.32 0.72
N HIS A 92 45.05 26.26 1.32
CA HIS A 92 46.27 26.82 0.71
C HIS A 92 47.31 25.70 0.47
N PRO A 93 48.00 25.68 -0.70
CA PRO A 93 48.97 24.64 -1.04
C PRO A 93 50.17 24.57 -0.07
N ASP A 94 50.51 25.69 0.58
CA ASP A 94 51.58 25.75 1.59
C ASP A 94 51.25 24.96 2.87
N LYS A 95 49.97 24.95 3.29
CA LYS A 95 49.53 24.23 4.49
C LYS A 95 49.22 22.76 4.25
N ASN A 96 49.11 22.35 2.98
CA ASN A 96 48.77 20.98 2.57
C ASN A 96 49.87 20.43 1.64
N PRO A 97 51.10 20.21 2.16
CA PRO A 97 52.24 19.79 1.35
C PRO A 97 52.04 18.42 0.69
N ASP A 98 51.32 17.50 1.35
CA ASP A 98 51.06 16.15 0.84
C ASP A 98 50.13 16.12 -0.38
N ASN A 99 49.29 17.14 -0.53
CA ASN A 99 48.22 17.21 -1.54
C ASN A 99 48.29 18.51 -2.36
N ARG A 100 49.50 19.00 -2.65
CA ARG A 100 49.74 20.32 -3.27
C ARG A 100 48.96 20.56 -4.57
N GLU A 101 48.97 19.60 -5.50
CA GLU A 101 48.28 19.74 -6.80
C GLU A 101 46.75 19.84 -6.64
N ARG A 102 46.17 19.03 -5.75
CA ARG A 102 44.73 19.08 -5.47
C ARG A 102 44.35 20.36 -4.75
N ALA A 103 45.16 20.79 -3.79
CA ALA A 103 44.97 22.05 -3.08
C ALA A 103 44.97 23.26 -4.03
N GLU A 104 45.92 23.31 -4.98
CA GLU A 104 46.01 24.37 -5.99
C GLU A 104 44.77 24.41 -6.90
N ARG A 105 44.33 23.26 -7.42
CA ARG A 105 43.11 23.18 -8.24
C ARG A 105 41.85 23.63 -7.49
N ALA A 106 41.73 23.26 -6.20
CA ALA A 106 40.61 23.68 -5.37
C ALA A 106 40.68 25.20 -5.05
N PHE A 107 41.89 25.74 -4.87
CA PHE A 107 42.13 27.16 -4.66
C PHE A 107 41.75 27.99 -5.89
N ASP A 108 42.12 27.54 -7.09
CA ASP A 108 41.72 28.18 -8.33
C ASP A 108 40.20 28.20 -8.52
N ALA A 109 39.51 27.11 -8.14
CA ALA A 109 38.05 27.07 -8.15
C ALA A 109 37.42 28.08 -7.18
N LEU A 110 37.96 28.25 -5.96
CA LEU A 110 37.50 29.29 -5.03
C LEU A 110 37.73 30.70 -5.58
N LYS A 111 38.91 30.93 -6.18
CA LYS A 111 39.27 32.24 -6.75
C LYS A 111 38.33 32.59 -7.91
N LYS A 112 38.04 31.62 -8.78
CA LYS A 112 37.07 31.77 -9.87
C LYS A 112 35.66 32.06 -9.36
N ALA A 113 35.21 31.36 -8.32
CA ALA A 113 33.91 31.59 -7.69
C ALA A 113 33.79 33.02 -7.11
N LEU A 114 34.83 33.50 -6.41
CA LEU A 114 34.83 34.87 -5.90
C LEU A 114 34.74 35.90 -7.04
N ALA A 115 35.51 35.73 -8.11
CA ALA A 115 35.50 36.65 -9.26
C ALA A 115 34.10 36.76 -9.90
N LEU A 116 33.37 35.65 -9.99
CA LEU A 116 31.99 35.64 -10.50
C LEU A 116 30.99 36.32 -9.56
N LEU A 117 31.25 36.33 -8.25
CA LEU A 117 30.39 37.01 -7.27
C LEU A 117 30.69 38.51 -7.13
N GLU A 118 31.84 38.97 -7.61
CA GLU A 118 32.17 40.39 -7.65
C GLU A 118 31.50 41.12 -8.83
N ASP A 119 31.17 40.39 -9.90
CA ASP A 119 30.42 40.92 -11.03
C ASP A 119 28.89 40.82 -10.77
N PRO A 120 28.19 41.96 -10.62
CA PRO A 120 26.75 41.95 -10.35
C PRO A 120 25.93 41.29 -11.47
N ASP A 121 26.38 41.32 -12.71
CA ASP A 121 25.64 40.75 -13.85
C ASP A 121 25.70 39.22 -13.85
N GLU A 122 26.84 38.63 -13.46
CA GLU A 122 26.98 37.18 -13.31
C GLU A 122 26.20 36.65 -12.10
N VAL A 123 26.20 37.41 -11.00
CA VAL A 123 25.40 37.09 -9.81
C VAL A 123 23.92 37.00 -10.15
N ALA A 124 23.41 37.98 -10.92
CA ALA A 124 22.01 37.98 -11.37
C ALA A 124 21.68 36.74 -12.20
N ARG A 125 22.51 36.41 -13.19
CA ARG A 125 22.35 35.19 -14.02
C ARG A 125 22.35 33.91 -13.18
N CYS A 126 23.27 33.80 -12.23
CA CYS A 126 23.35 32.63 -11.35
C CYS A 126 22.09 32.49 -10.49
N ARG A 127 21.56 33.61 -9.99
CA ARG A 127 20.33 33.62 -9.18
C ARG A 127 19.09 33.24 -10.00
N GLU A 128 18.95 33.77 -11.21
CA GLU A 128 17.84 33.42 -12.11
C GLU A 128 17.82 31.93 -12.44
N MET A 129 18.98 31.37 -12.81
CA MET A 129 19.12 29.94 -13.08
C MET A 129 18.76 29.09 -11.85
N TYR A 130 19.16 29.54 -10.65
CA TYR A 130 18.84 28.85 -9.41
C TYR A 130 17.34 28.83 -9.11
N GLU A 131 16.67 29.97 -9.23
CA GLU A 131 15.22 30.06 -9.00
C GLU A 131 14.42 29.27 -10.04
N GLU A 132 14.85 29.26 -11.30
CA GLU A 132 14.24 28.39 -12.31
C GLU A 132 14.41 26.90 -11.97
N ALA A 133 15.62 26.49 -11.59
CA ALA A 133 15.89 25.10 -11.20
C ALA A 133 15.05 24.67 -10.00
N LYS A 134 14.93 25.54 -8.99
CA LYS A 134 14.08 25.34 -7.81
C LYS A 134 12.60 25.22 -8.17
N ALA A 135 12.10 26.06 -9.08
CA ALA A 135 10.74 25.98 -9.58
C ALA A 135 10.47 24.65 -10.31
N ARG A 136 11.37 24.23 -11.21
CA ARG A 136 11.29 22.95 -11.92
C ARG A 136 11.27 21.76 -10.95
N LEU A 137 12.15 21.78 -9.96
CA LEU A 137 12.22 20.74 -8.94
C LEU A 137 10.93 20.70 -8.10
N ALA A 138 10.38 21.86 -7.73
CA ALA A 138 9.12 21.93 -6.99
C ALA A 138 7.98 21.27 -7.76
N VAL A 139 7.87 21.53 -9.07
CA VAL A 139 6.88 20.87 -9.94
C VAL A 139 7.09 19.36 -9.96
N GLN A 140 8.31 18.88 -10.23
CA GLN A 140 8.62 17.45 -10.24
C GLN A 140 8.31 16.75 -8.91
N ILE A 141 8.65 17.38 -7.78
CA ILE A 141 8.35 16.86 -6.44
C ILE A 141 6.84 16.78 -6.24
N SER A 142 6.10 17.83 -6.62
CA SER A 142 4.64 17.87 -6.48
C SER A 142 3.96 16.75 -7.28
N GLU A 143 4.42 16.49 -8.50
CA GLU A 143 3.92 15.43 -9.36
C GLU A 143 4.23 14.04 -8.80
N LYS A 144 5.47 13.81 -8.33
CA LYS A 144 5.85 12.55 -7.67
C LYS A 144 5.01 12.30 -6.44
N LYS A 145 4.79 13.32 -5.59
CA LYS A 145 3.91 13.23 -4.42
C LYS A 145 2.47 12.93 -4.81
N ARG A 146 1.94 13.55 -5.87
CA ARG A 146 0.59 13.28 -6.39
C ARG A 146 0.46 11.84 -6.90
N LYS A 147 1.40 11.37 -7.72
CA LYS A 147 1.43 9.99 -8.25
C LYS A 147 1.49 8.96 -7.12
N MET A 148 2.35 9.22 -6.13
CA MET A 148 2.48 8.38 -4.95
C MET A 148 1.16 8.29 -4.16
N ARG A 149 0.54 9.43 -3.81
CA ARG A 149 -0.77 9.44 -3.14
C ARG A 149 -1.85 8.70 -3.93
N LYS A 150 -1.88 8.87 -5.25
CA LYS A 150 -2.82 8.16 -6.11
C LYS A 150 -2.62 6.65 -6.08
N CYS A 151 -1.37 6.17 -6.18
CA CYS A 151 -1.06 4.74 -6.11
C CYS A 151 -1.52 4.11 -4.79
N PHE A 152 -1.29 4.81 -3.67
CA PHE A 152 -1.78 4.36 -2.36
C PHE A 152 -3.31 4.33 -2.29
N ALA A 153 -3.99 5.38 -2.75
CA ALA A 153 -5.45 5.43 -2.77
C ALA A 153 -6.08 4.36 -3.68
N ASP A 154 -5.52 4.14 -4.87
CA ASP A 154 -5.99 3.12 -5.82
C ASP A 154 -5.79 1.71 -5.25
N ARG A 155 -4.65 1.45 -4.59
CA ARG A 155 -4.39 0.18 -3.91
C ARG A 155 -5.38 -0.08 -2.78
N GLU A 156 -5.66 0.93 -1.98
CA GLU A 156 -6.61 0.82 -0.87
C GLU A 156 -8.05 0.63 -1.36
N LYS A 157 -8.46 1.36 -2.41
CA LYS A 157 -9.75 1.16 -3.06
C LYS A 157 -9.91 -0.27 -3.59
N LYS A 158 -8.85 -0.81 -4.22
CA LYS A 158 -8.84 -2.20 -4.71
C LYS A 158 -8.96 -3.21 -3.57
N ARG A 159 -8.28 -2.98 -2.45
CA ARG A 159 -8.38 -3.83 -1.24
C ARG A 159 -9.83 -3.87 -0.74
N ARG A 160 -10.46 -2.70 -0.57
CA ARG A 160 -11.86 -2.59 -0.12
C ARG A 160 -12.84 -3.29 -1.04
N MET A 161 -12.69 -3.13 -2.37
CA MET A 161 -13.56 -3.80 -3.35
C MET A 161 -13.43 -5.34 -3.29
N LEU A 162 -12.23 -5.86 -3.06
CA LEU A 162 -12.02 -7.31 -2.92
C LEU A 162 -12.63 -7.85 -1.63
N GLU A 163 -12.48 -7.11 -0.53
CA GLU A 163 -13.06 -7.46 0.78
C GLU A 163 -14.60 -7.46 0.74
N GLU A 164 -15.20 -6.45 0.11
CA GLU A 164 -16.65 -6.37 -0.10
C GLU A 164 -17.17 -7.56 -0.92
N ARG A 165 -16.50 -7.90 -2.04
CA ARG A 165 -16.86 -9.06 -2.86
C ARG A 165 -16.78 -10.38 -2.07
N ALA A 166 -15.73 -10.55 -1.26
CA ALA A 166 -15.58 -11.75 -0.43
C ALA A 166 -16.66 -11.83 0.66
N ASN A 167 -17.06 -10.70 1.25
CA ASN A 167 -18.14 -10.64 2.23
C ASN A 167 -19.50 -10.94 1.60
N ASP A 168 -19.77 -10.44 0.40
CA ASP A 168 -20.99 -10.75 -0.35
C ASP A 168 -21.09 -12.25 -0.69
N GLU A 169 -19.97 -12.87 -1.09
CA GLU A 169 -19.91 -14.30 -1.36
C GLU A 169 -20.17 -15.14 -0.10
N LYS A 170 -19.55 -14.77 1.03
CA LYS A 170 -19.83 -15.40 2.33
C LYS A 170 -21.30 -15.28 2.73
N ARG A 171 -21.91 -14.10 2.52
CA ARG A 171 -23.33 -13.88 2.81
C ARG A 171 -24.22 -14.79 1.97
N ARG A 172 -23.97 -14.89 0.67
CA ARG A 172 -24.72 -15.78 -0.24
C ARG A 172 -24.56 -17.25 0.15
N LEU A 173 -23.36 -17.67 0.51
CA LEU A 173 -23.10 -19.03 0.95
C LEU A 173 -23.84 -19.34 2.26
N ALA A 174 -23.81 -18.43 3.23
CA ALA A 174 -24.52 -18.59 4.50
C ALA A 174 -26.04 -18.71 4.29
N GLU A 175 -26.61 -17.88 3.41
CA GLU A 175 -28.03 -17.93 3.03
C GLU A 175 -28.37 -19.27 2.35
N ALA A 176 -27.56 -19.70 1.38
CA ALA A 176 -27.77 -20.99 0.72
C ALA A 176 -27.68 -22.18 1.68
N VAL A 177 -26.75 -22.14 2.65
CA VAL A 177 -26.63 -23.17 3.70
C VAL A 177 -27.86 -23.17 4.60
N GLN A 178 -28.35 -21.99 5.01
CA GLN A 178 -29.58 -21.89 5.80
C GLN A 178 -30.77 -22.47 5.04
N THR A 179 -31.02 -22.03 3.81
CA THR A 179 -32.12 -22.55 2.98
C THR A 179 -31.99 -24.07 2.76
N ALA A 180 -30.78 -24.59 2.52
CA ALA A 180 -30.56 -26.03 2.40
C ALA A 180 -30.83 -26.78 3.71
N SER A 181 -30.48 -26.19 4.85
CA SER A 181 -30.76 -26.77 6.17
C SER A 181 -32.26 -26.79 6.49
N GLU A 182 -32.98 -25.70 6.20
CA GLU A 182 -34.44 -25.62 6.36
C GLU A 182 -35.14 -26.62 5.45
N LYS A 183 -34.71 -26.72 4.19
CA LYS A 183 -35.24 -27.72 3.26
C LYS A 183 -34.99 -29.15 3.75
N ARG A 184 -33.80 -29.44 4.27
CA ARG A 184 -33.47 -30.76 4.84
C ARG A 184 -34.35 -31.07 6.05
N GLN A 185 -34.55 -30.10 6.96
CA GLN A 185 -35.43 -30.27 8.11
C GLN A 185 -36.87 -30.53 7.67
N LEU A 186 -37.39 -29.74 6.74
CA LEU A 186 -38.73 -29.94 6.20
C LEU A 186 -38.91 -31.30 5.52
N GLU A 187 -37.91 -31.77 4.75
CA GLU A 187 -37.92 -33.10 4.14
C GLU A 187 -37.86 -34.23 5.19
N GLU A 188 -37.07 -34.07 6.25
CA GLU A 188 -37.01 -35.02 7.36
C GLU A 188 -38.30 -35.07 8.16
N GLU A 189 -38.91 -33.92 8.45
CA GLU A 189 -40.22 -33.81 9.09
C GLU A 189 -41.31 -34.43 8.22
N TYR A 190 -41.35 -34.08 6.93
CA TYR A 190 -42.27 -34.68 5.97
C TYR A 190 -42.10 -36.21 5.91
N ARG A 191 -40.86 -36.71 5.90
CA ARG A 191 -40.55 -38.14 5.91
C ARG A 191 -41.07 -38.82 7.17
N LYS A 192 -40.81 -38.25 8.35
CA LYS A 192 -41.31 -38.78 9.63
C LYS A 192 -42.84 -38.80 9.65
N ASN A 193 -43.47 -37.69 9.30
CA ASN A 193 -44.93 -37.60 9.23
C ASN A 193 -45.51 -38.62 8.22
N TYR A 194 -44.86 -38.81 7.07
CA TYR A 194 -45.25 -39.83 6.09
C TYR A 194 -45.10 -41.26 6.63
N GLU A 195 -44.03 -41.56 7.37
CA GLU A 195 -43.81 -42.87 7.98
C GLU A 195 -44.75 -43.14 9.17
N GLU A 196 -45.06 -42.14 9.98
CA GLU A 196 -45.99 -42.25 11.11
C GLU A 196 -47.44 -42.46 10.63
N SER A 197 -47.88 -41.72 9.61
CA SER A 197 -49.19 -41.97 8.96
C SER A 197 -49.23 -43.26 8.13
N ARG A 198 -48.14 -44.06 8.08
CA ARG A 198 -48.09 -45.28 7.27
C ARG A 198 -49.12 -46.32 7.73
N ASP A 199 -49.25 -46.57 9.02
CA ASP A 199 -50.14 -47.62 9.52
C ASP A 199 -51.61 -47.20 9.43
N GLU A 200 -51.91 -45.91 9.60
CA GLU A 200 -53.23 -45.34 9.32
C GLU A 200 -53.59 -45.44 7.83
N ARG A 201 -52.68 -45.05 6.92
CA ARG A 201 -52.91 -45.20 5.47
C ARG A 201 -53.02 -46.67 5.04
N ARG A 202 -52.18 -47.55 5.58
CA ARG A 202 -52.29 -49.01 5.33
C ARG A 202 -53.57 -49.57 5.91
N GLY A 203 -54.03 -49.08 7.05
CA GLY A 203 -55.31 -49.41 7.66
C GLY A 203 -56.47 -49.04 6.75
N SER A 204 -56.50 -47.79 6.26
CA SER A 204 -57.49 -47.30 5.31
C SER A 204 -57.52 -48.13 4.01
N TRP A 205 -56.35 -48.51 3.48
CA TRP A 205 -56.29 -49.40 2.30
C TRP A 205 -56.77 -50.83 2.59
N ARG A 206 -56.47 -51.39 3.77
CA ARG A 206 -56.99 -52.70 4.20
C ARG A 206 -58.51 -52.67 4.38
N GLU A 207 -59.06 -51.59 4.91
CA GLU A 207 -60.51 -51.39 5.03
C GLU A 207 -61.18 -51.23 3.66
N PHE A 208 -60.58 -50.46 2.76
CA PHE A 208 -61.01 -50.35 1.37
C PHE A 208 -61.01 -51.72 0.67
N MET A 209 -59.96 -52.52 0.86
CA MET A 209 -59.87 -53.87 0.31
C MET A 209 -60.92 -54.81 0.92
N LYS A 210 -61.14 -54.79 2.24
CA LYS A 210 -62.25 -55.53 2.88
C LYS A 210 -63.62 -55.12 2.33
N LYS A 211 -63.83 -53.82 2.10
CA LYS A 211 -65.07 -53.29 1.51
C LYS A 211 -65.23 -53.74 0.06
N LYS A 212 -64.14 -53.78 -0.71
CA LYS A 212 -64.11 -54.30 -2.08
C LYS A 212 -64.39 -55.80 -2.13
N GLU A 213 -63.82 -56.57 -1.21
CA GLU A 213 -64.04 -58.02 -1.09
C GLU A 213 -65.49 -58.34 -0.71
N LYS A 214 -66.07 -57.66 0.29
CA LYS A 214 -67.51 -57.76 0.61
C LYS A 214 -68.41 -57.38 -0.56
N LYS A 215 -68.01 -56.37 -1.36
CA LYS A 215 -68.73 -55.99 -2.58
C LYS A 215 -68.61 -57.09 -3.64
N LEU A 216 -67.42 -57.64 -3.86
CA LEU A 216 -67.17 -58.73 -4.80
C LEU A 216 -67.92 -60.01 -4.42
N GLU A 217 -68.00 -60.33 -3.12
CA GLU A 217 -68.76 -61.47 -2.57
C GLU A 217 -70.27 -61.29 -2.79
N LYS A 218 -70.79 -60.06 -2.63
CA LYS A 218 -72.15 -59.69 -3.04
C LYS A 218 -72.43 -59.85 -4.54
N PHE A 219 -71.41 -59.69 -5.38
CA PHE A 219 -71.52 -59.84 -6.84
C PHE A 219 -71.15 -61.26 -7.33
N ARG A 220 -70.56 -62.14 -6.50
CA ARG A 220 -70.24 -63.54 -6.85
C ARG A 220 -71.48 -64.44 -6.95
N GLY A 221 -72.63 -63.99 -6.44
CA GLY A 221 -73.94 -64.65 -6.59
C GLY A 221 -74.89 -63.99 -7.60
N ALA A 222 -74.46 -62.95 -8.32
CA ALA A 222 -75.28 -62.25 -9.29
C ALA A 222 -74.56 -62.15 -10.64
N ASN A 223 -75.16 -62.67 -11.71
CA ASN A 223 -74.66 -62.63 -13.09
C ASN A 223 -74.51 -61.18 -13.61
N PHE A 224 -73.46 -60.49 -13.19
CA PHE A 224 -73.12 -59.15 -13.64
C PHE A 224 -72.09 -59.22 -14.78
N LYS A 225 -72.50 -58.82 -15.99
CA LYS A 225 -71.59 -58.59 -17.14
C LYS A 225 -71.29 -57.08 -17.21
N PRO A 226 -70.05 -56.64 -16.94
CA PRO A 226 -69.72 -55.22 -16.97
C PRO A 226 -69.83 -54.66 -18.40
N PRO A 227 -70.35 -53.44 -18.59
CA PRO A 227 -70.29 -52.76 -19.88
C PRO A 227 -68.83 -52.47 -20.25
N ASN A 228 -68.45 -52.65 -21.51
CA ASN A 228 -67.10 -52.37 -21.99
C ASN A 228 -66.69 -50.93 -21.64
N PRO A 229 -65.48 -50.72 -21.08
CA PRO A 229 -65.01 -49.38 -20.76
C PRO A 229 -64.82 -48.58 -22.06
N LYS A 230 -65.51 -47.44 -22.17
CA LYS A 230 -65.18 -46.42 -23.17
C LYS A 230 -63.82 -45.83 -22.79
N LEU A 231 -62.84 -45.97 -23.66
CA LEU A 231 -61.57 -45.24 -23.57
C LEU A 231 -61.87 -43.77 -23.91
N GLU A 232 -62.16 -42.96 -22.89
CA GLU A 232 -62.07 -41.51 -23.00
C GLU A 232 -60.58 -41.15 -23.04
N THR A 233 -60.05 -41.04 -24.25
CA THR A 233 -58.81 -40.31 -24.53
C THR A 233 -59.06 -38.83 -24.24
N SER A 234 -58.69 -38.38 -23.05
CA SER A 234 -58.67 -36.95 -22.72
C SER A 234 -57.30 -36.62 -22.15
N LYS A 235 -56.47 -36.12 -23.06
CA LYS A 235 -55.30 -35.31 -22.75
C LYS A 235 -55.73 -34.22 -21.77
N GLU A 236 -55.17 -34.21 -20.58
CA GLU A 236 -54.95 -32.95 -19.87
C GLU A 236 -53.70 -33.09 -19.01
N VAL A 237 -52.63 -32.55 -19.59
CA VAL A 237 -51.32 -32.33 -18.98
C VAL A 237 -51.50 -31.34 -17.85
N ILE A 238 -51.62 -31.82 -16.62
CA ILE A 238 -51.48 -30.96 -15.45
C ILE A 238 -49.99 -30.83 -15.15
N LYS A 239 -49.39 -29.82 -15.80
CA LYS A 239 -48.17 -29.17 -15.32
C LYS A 239 -48.44 -28.73 -13.88
N ASN A 240 -47.72 -29.30 -12.93
CA ASN A 240 -47.30 -28.60 -11.71
C ASN A 240 -46.06 -29.31 -11.17
N LYS A 241 -44.95 -29.06 -11.87
CA LYS A 241 -43.61 -29.30 -11.36
C LYS A 241 -43.33 -28.15 -10.37
N PRO A 242 -43.00 -28.42 -9.10
CA PRO A 242 -42.63 -27.37 -8.17
C PRO A 242 -41.38 -26.68 -8.72
N GLN A 243 -41.48 -25.37 -8.96
CA GLN A 243 -40.33 -24.53 -9.25
C GLN A 243 -39.45 -24.51 -8.00
N ILE A 244 -38.14 -24.64 -8.23
CA ILE A 244 -37.05 -24.67 -7.25
C ILE A 244 -37.07 -23.39 -6.40
#